data_AF-A0A959AM82-F1
#
_entry.id   AF-A0A959AM82-F1
#
_cell.length_a   1.000
_cell.length_b   1.000
_cell.length_c   1.000
_cell.angle_alpha   90.00
_cell.angle_beta   90.00
_cell.angle_gamma   90.00
#
_symmetry.space_group_name_H-M   'P 1'
#
loop_
_entity.id
_entity.type
_entity.pdbx_description
1 polymer ?
#
loop_
_entity_poly.entity_id
_entity_poly.type
_entity_poly.pdbx_seq_one_letter_code
_entity_poly.pdbx_strand_id
1 'polypeptide(L)'
;MIDLAVSRLRGKVKQKLPFIDLVGGVARQQKIKVGESGLTKTLPATDDPDNPGKYLWLTPDSSKSGIVYFEVLRNQPAQQMGGGRSYQYDCLLRCVVWLNTDRLSPIAPAPQIMALLVSNLGGRYDDIAPLSNIRVLPEAEAIRGPELFGKYTYDEAENQFLMLPFDYFAFDFTLSYVLQSDCPLESVLQKGVQC
;
A
#
# COMPACT_ATOMS: atom_id res chain seq x y z
N MET A 1 0.76 -12.77 -3.60
CA MET A 1 1.90 -12.48 -4.52
C MET A 1 2.17 -10.99 -4.56
N ILE A 2 1.23 -10.17 -5.02
CA ILE A 2 1.38 -8.72 -5.02
C ILE A 2 1.71 -8.15 -3.64
N ASP A 3 1.14 -8.72 -2.56
CA ASP A 3 1.46 -8.34 -1.18
C ASP A 3 2.94 -8.56 -0.81
N LEU A 4 3.58 -9.60 -1.35
CA LEU A 4 5.00 -9.87 -1.12
C LEU A 4 5.87 -8.83 -1.83
N ALA A 5 5.55 -8.49 -3.08
CA ALA A 5 6.24 -7.42 -3.79
C ALA A 5 6.07 -6.08 -3.07
N VAL A 6 4.83 -5.74 -2.69
CA VAL A 6 4.52 -4.53 -1.92
C VAL A 6 5.22 -4.53 -0.56
N SER A 7 5.47 -5.69 0.07
CA SER A 7 6.22 -5.75 1.33
C SER A 7 7.65 -5.21 1.20
N ARG A 8 8.30 -5.37 0.02
CA ARG A 8 9.60 -4.74 -0.27
C ARG A 8 9.50 -3.23 -0.37
N LEU A 9 8.45 -2.71 -1.01
CA LEU A 9 8.19 -1.27 -1.08
C LEU A 9 7.95 -0.70 0.32
N ARG A 10 7.14 -1.37 1.15
CA ARG A 10 6.90 -0.98 2.56
C ARG A 10 8.20 -0.85 3.34
N GLY A 11 9.07 -1.85 3.22
CA GLY A 11 10.38 -1.83 3.89
C GLY A 11 11.21 -0.60 3.50
N LYS A 12 11.23 -0.26 2.21
CA LYS A 12 11.94 0.91 1.71
C LYS A 12 11.32 2.23 2.19
N VAL A 13 10.00 2.35 2.23
CA VAL A 13 9.31 3.51 2.83
C VAL A 13 9.70 3.66 4.30
N LYS A 14 9.57 2.60 5.12
CA LYS A 14 9.93 2.64 6.54
C LYS A 14 11.39 3.04 6.77
N GLN A 15 12.30 2.56 5.94
CA GLN A 15 13.73 2.86 6.06
C GLN A 15 14.08 4.29 5.64
N LYS A 16 13.45 4.82 4.59
CA LYS A 16 13.82 6.11 3.98
C LYS A 16 12.99 7.28 4.48
N LEU A 17 11.80 7.02 5.01
CA LEU A 17 10.84 8.01 5.49
C LEU A 17 10.46 7.71 6.95
N PRO A 18 11.39 7.88 7.92
CA PRO A 18 11.17 7.49 9.31
C PRO A 18 10.09 8.31 10.04
N PHE A 19 9.68 9.45 9.48
CA PHE A 19 8.57 10.24 10.03
C PHE A 19 7.19 9.66 9.70
N ILE A 20 7.10 8.67 8.80
CA ILE A 20 5.84 7.97 8.50
C ILE A 20 5.62 6.92 9.58
N ASP A 21 4.65 7.18 10.45
CA ASP A 21 4.37 6.32 11.61
C ASP A 21 3.72 4.98 11.21
N LEU A 22 2.95 4.96 10.11
CA LEU A 22 2.26 3.75 9.65
C LEU A 22 2.50 3.52 8.15
N VAL A 23 3.14 2.40 7.84
CA VAL A 23 3.31 1.94 6.45
C VAL A 23 2.55 0.64 6.24
N GLY A 24 1.35 0.77 5.69
CA GLY A 24 0.47 -0.32 5.30
C GLY A 24 0.92 -1.03 4.02
N GLY A 25 0.42 -2.25 3.80
CA GLY A 25 0.62 -2.99 2.56
C GLY A 25 -0.43 -2.67 1.52
N VAL A 26 -0.92 -3.70 0.85
CA VAL A 26 -2.05 -3.57 -0.06
C VAL A 26 -3.30 -3.29 0.78
N ALA A 27 -3.95 -2.17 0.52
CA ALA A 27 -5.21 -1.80 1.13
C ALA A 27 -6.34 -2.65 0.55
N ARG A 28 -7.20 -3.15 1.44
CA ARG A 28 -8.41 -3.90 1.14
C ARG A 28 -9.59 -3.21 1.82
N GLN A 29 -10.76 -3.30 1.20
CA GLN A 29 -12.00 -2.82 1.78
C GLN A 29 -12.38 -3.69 2.98
N GLN A 30 -12.52 -3.07 4.14
CA GLN A 30 -13.03 -3.72 5.34
C GLN A 30 -14.30 -3.03 5.80
N LYS A 31 -15.34 -3.81 6.07
CA LYS A 31 -16.64 -3.33 6.53
C LYS A 31 -16.69 -3.35 8.04
N ILE A 32 -17.02 -2.21 8.63
CA ILE A 32 -17.24 -2.05 10.07
C ILE A 32 -18.65 -1.52 10.32
N LYS A 33 -19.28 -1.98 11.40
CA LYS A 33 -20.51 -1.40 11.90
C LYS A 33 -20.13 -0.26 12.86
N VAL A 34 -20.64 0.94 12.61
CA VAL A 34 -20.36 2.13 13.40
C VAL A 34 -21.63 2.59 14.10
N GLY A 35 -21.55 2.74 15.42
CA GLY A 35 -22.64 3.19 16.27
C GLY A 35 -23.73 2.14 16.54
N GLU A 36 -24.67 2.50 17.42
CA GLU A 36 -25.85 1.68 17.75
C GLU A 36 -26.85 1.61 16.59
N SER A 37 -26.77 2.54 15.63
CA SER A 37 -27.62 2.62 14.44
C SER A 37 -27.33 1.56 13.39
N GLY A 38 -26.25 0.78 13.52
CA GLY A 38 -25.91 -0.31 12.60
C GLY A 38 -25.41 0.14 11.22
N LEU A 39 -25.04 1.40 11.06
CA LEU A 39 -24.46 1.93 9.82
C LEU A 39 -23.17 1.17 9.47
N THR A 40 -23.08 0.66 8.25
CA THR A 40 -21.89 -0.05 7.77
C THR A 40 -20.98 0.89 7.00
N LYS A 41 -19.78 1.16 7.53
CA LYS A 41 -18.72 1.92 6.84
C LYS A 41 -17.70 0.96 6.24
N THR A 42 -17.18 1.29 5.07
CA THR A 42 -16.15 0.54 4.33
C THR A 42 -14.88 1.37 4.31
N LEU A 43 -13.85 0.93 5.03
CA LEU A 43 -12.60 1.67 5.21
C LEU A 43 -11.42 0.87 4.63
N PRO A 44 -10.33 1.56 4.22
CA PRO A 44 -9.10 0.89 3.85
C PRO A 44 -8.45 0.28 5.08
N ALA A 45 -8.07 -0.99 4.95
CA ALA A 45 -7.27 -1.68 5.94
C ALA A 45 -6.32 -2.67 5.29
N THR A 46 -5.27 -3.05 6.02
CA THR A 46 -4.30 -4.07 5.60
C THR A 46 -4.06 -5.04 6.75
N ASP A 47 -3.62 -6.25 6.44
CA ASP A 47 -3.30 -7.24 7.47
C ASP A 47 -2.16 -6.73 8.36
N ASP A 48 -2.30 -6.87 9.68
CA ASP A 48 -1.25 -6.49 10.63
C ASP A 48 -0.13 -7.54 10.60
N PRO A 49 1.09 -7.19 10.15
CA PRO A 49 2.21 -8.14 10.10
C PRO A 49 2.65 -8.61 11.49
N ASP A 50 2.41 -7.80 12.52
CA ASP A 50 2.84 -8.06 13.90
C ASP A 50 1.74 -8.78 14.70
N ASN A 51 0.48 -8.70 14.25
CA ASN A 51 -0.67 -9.33 14.90
C ASN A 51 -1.55 -10.12 13.91
N PRO A 52 -1.26 -11.42 13.68
CA PRO A 52 -2.04 -12.25 12.77
C PRO A 52 -3.54 -12.23 13.09
N GLY A 53 -4.37 -12.00 12.06
CA GLY A 53 -5.83 -11.93 12.19
C GLY A 53 -6.37 -10.56 12.62
N LYS A 54 -5.51 -9.57 12.86
CA LYS A 54 -5.90 -8.18 13.05
C LYS A 54 -5.64 -7.35 11.79
N TYR A 55 -6.33 -6.22 11.71
CA TYR A 55 -6.22 -5.25 10.64
C TYR A 55 -5.67 -3.94 11.16
N LEU A 56 -4.80 -3.32 10.36
CA LEU A 56 -4.37 -1.94 10.53
C LEU A 56 -5.29 -1.06 9.68
N TRP A 57 -5.96 -0.11 10.32
CA TRP A 57 -6.76 0.91 9.63
C TRP A 57 -5.84 1.91 8.95
N LEU A 58 -6.14 2.22 7.69
CA LEU A 58 -5.33 3.10 6.83
C LEU A 58 -6.05 4.44 6.57
N THR A 59 -6.84 4.86 7.55
CA THR A 59 -7.55 6.14 7.56
C THR A 59 -6.75 7.18 8.32
N PRO A 60 -6.93 8.49 8.06
CA PRO A 60 -6.30 9.55 8.83
C PRO A 60 -6.48 9.36 10.35
N ASP A 61 -5.40 9.59 11.10
CA ASP A 61 -5.35 9.45 12.55
C ASP A 61 -4.53 10.59 13.12
N SER A 62 -5.10 11.34 14.08
CA SER A 62 -4.45 12.49 14.71
C SER A 62 -3.23 12.11 15.55
N SER A 63 -3.11 10.84 15.94
CA SER A 63 -1.94 10.29 16.63
C SER A 63 -0.75 10.01 15.70
N LYS A 64 -0.97 10.02 14.38
CA LYS A 64 0.03 9.69 13.35
C LYS A 64 0.39 10.93 12.53
N SER A 65 1.68 11.05 12.23
CA SER A 65 2.30 12.11 11.43
C SER A 65 2.15 11.82 9.94
N GLY A 66 2.19 10.54 9.56
CA GLY A 66 1.88 10.11 8.21
C GLY A 66 1.51 8.63 8.13
N ILE A 67 0.67 8.31 7.15
CA ILE A 67 0.21 6.96 6.85
C ILE A 67 0.41 6.74 5.35
N VAL A 68 1.08 5.65 4.97
CA VAL A 68 1.30 5.27 3.57
C VAL A 68 0.71 3.89 3.33
N TYR A 69 0.03 3.70 2.22
CA TYR A 69 -0.44 2.39 1.78
C TYR A 69 -0.51 2.30 0.26
N PHE A 70 -0.74 1.08 -0.24
CA PHE A 70 -0.77 0.80 -1.67
C PHE A 70 -2.13 0.26 -2.10
N GLU A 71 -2.62 0.73 -3.22
CA GLU A 71 -3.79 0.16 -3.88
C GLU A 71 -3.38 -0.50 -5.18
N VAL A 72 -3.97 -1.64 -5.49
CA VAL A 72 -3.73 -2.34 -6.74
C VAL A 72 -4.79 -1.92 -7.73
N LEU A 73 -4.41 -1.11 -8.73
CA LEU A 73 -5.30 -0.69 -9.81
C LEU A 73 -5.34 -1.73 -10.93
N ARG A 74 -4.22 -2.39 -11.18
CA ARG A 74 -4.08 -3.48 -12.16
C ARG A 74 -3.06 -4.50 -11.66
N ASN A 75 -3.32 -5.78 -11.88
CA ASN A 75 -2.37 -6.86 -11.62
C ASN A 75 -2.65 -7.98 -12.61
N GLN A 76 -1.84 -8.09 -13.66
CA GLN A 76 -2.08 -9.03 -14.74
C GLN A 76 -0.77 -9.69 -15.21
N PRO A 77 -0.84 -10.96 -15.67
CA PRO A 77 0.31 -11.57 -16.33
C PRO A 77 0.58 -10.85 -17.64
N ALA A 78 1.83 -10.43 -17.86
CA ALA A 78 2.29 -9.79 -19.07
C ALA A 78 2.82 -10.80 -20.07
N GLN A 79 3.62 -11.77 -19.60
CA GLN A 79 4.27 -12.75 -20.46
C GLN A 79 4.57 -14.05 -19.71
N GLN A 80 4.38 -15.17 -20.39
CA GLN A 80 4.87 -16.48 -19.93
C GLN A 80 6.33 -16.67 -20.37
N MET A 81 7.18 -17.11 -19.44
CA MET A 81 8.61 -17.28 -19.65
C MET A 81 9.03 -18.72 -19.41
N GLY A 82 10.18 -19.13 -19.99
CA GLY A 82 10.82 -20.42 -19.71
C GLY A 82 9.92 -21.63 -19.98
N GLY A 83 9.12 -21.61 -21.06
CA GLY A 83 8.20 -22.70 -21.40
C GLY A 83 7.06 -22.92 -20.40
N GLY A 84 6.72 -21.88 -19.62
CA GLY A 84 5.64 -21.94 -18.63
C GLY A 84 6.06 -22.16 -17.19
N ARG A 85 7.36 -22.15 -16.92
CA ARG A 85 7.91 -22.25 -15.55
C ARG A 85 8.03 -20.90 -14.86
N SER A 86 7.80 -19.80 -15.55
CA SER A 86 7.77 -18.48 -14.91
C SER A 86 6.77 -17.55 -15.60
N TYR A 87 6.23 -16.61 -14.83
CA TYR A 87 5.25 -15.64 -15.32
C TYR A 87 5.71 -14.23 -14.95
N GLN A 88 5.90 -13.37 -15.95
CA GLN A 88 6.08 -11.95 -15.70
C GLN A 88 4.73 -11.31 -15.44
N TYR A 89 4.64 -10.52 -14.38
CA TYR A 89 3.49 -9.71 -14.02
C TYR A 89 3.80 -8.24 -14.20
N ASP A 90 2.84 -7.51 -14.77
CA ASP A 90 2.84 -6.05 -14.81
C ASP A 90 1.65 -5.54 -14.00
N CYS A 91 1.94 -4.71 -13.02
CA CYS A 91 1.00 -4.18 -12.05
C CYS A 91 0.99 -2.66 -12.10
N LEU A 92 -0.20 -2.08 -11.95
CA LEU A 92 -0.36 -0.66 -11.67
C LEU A 92 -0.72 -0.51 -10.21
N LEU A 93 0.16 0.13 -9.45
CA LEU A 93 -0.02 0.42 -8.04
C LEU A 93 -0.26 1.91 -7.84
N ARG A 94 -1.16 2.26 -6.93
CA ARG A 94 -1.32 3.61 -6.42
C ARG A 94 -0.79 3.67 -4.99
N CYS A 95 0.26 4.46 -4.76
CA CYS A 95 0.72 4.77 -3.41
C CYS A 95 -0.10 5.94 -2.88
N VAL A 96 -0.85 5.74 -1.80
CA VAL A 96 -1.65 6.78 -1.15
C VAL A 96 -0.96 7.17 0.15
N VAL A 97 -0.86 8.47 0.38
CA VAL A 97 -0.24 9.04 1.58
C VAL A 97 -1.19 10.00 2.25
N TRP A 98 -1.42 9.77 3.54
CA TRP A 98 -2.00 10.73 4.46
C TRP A 98 -0.89 11.40 5.26
N LEU A 99 -0.99 12.71 5.42
CA LEU A 99 -0.07 13.52 6.20
C LEU A 99 -0.88 14.33 7.22
N ASN A 100 -0.37 14.39 8.45
CA ASN A 100 -0.93 15.23 9.48
C ASN A 100 -0.06 16.48 9.64
N THR A 101 -0.53 17.60 9.11
CA THR A 101 0.22 18.86 9.05
C THR A 101 0.48 19.45 10.43
N ASP A 102 -0.32 19.11 11.45
CA ASP A 102 -0.09 19.58 12.83
C ASP A 102 1.10 18.90 13.50
N ARG A 103 1.49 17.72 13.02
CA ARG A 103 2.63 16.94 13.56
C ARG A 103 3.88 17.08 12.73
N LEU A 104 3.76 17.60 11.52
CA LEU A 104 4.87 17.82 10.61
C LEU A 104 5.38 19.25 10.75
N SER A 105 6.65 19.45 10.42
CA SER A 105 7.20 20.81 10.35
C SER A 105 6.42 21.63 9.31
N PRO A 106 6.13 22.91 9.58
CA PRO A 106 5.49 23.82 8.61
C PRO A 106 6.22 23.93 7.27
N ILE A 107 7.48 23.49 7.23
CA ILE A 107 8.39 23.55 6.07
C ILE A 107 8.36 22.26 5.25
N ALA A 108 7.59 21.23 5.65
CA ALA A 108 7.49 19.97 4.93
C ALA A 108 6.20 19.89 4.09
N PRO A 109 6.09 20.59 2.95
CA PRO A 109 4.89 20.58 2.13
C PRO A 109 4.76 19.22 1.41
N ALA A 110 3.52 18.79 1.18
CA ALA A 110 3.21 17.53 0.51
C ALA A 110 3.98 17.29 -0.81
N PRO A 111 4.23 18.29 -1.69
CA PRO A 111 5.03 18.08 -2.90
C PRO A 111 6.48 17.64 -2.64
N GLN A 112 7.13 18.13 -1.57
CA GLN A 112 8.48 17.71 -1.23
C GLN A 112 8.51 16.26 -0.73
N ILE A 113 7.53 15.90 0.11
CA ILE A 113 7.36 14.53 0.60
C ILE A 113 7.05 13.58 -0.55
N MET A 114 6.20 13.99 -1.49
CA MET A 114 5.88 13.23 -2.69
C MET A 114 7.14 13.01 -3.55
N ALA A 115 7.91 14.05 -3.84
CA ALA A 115 9.15 13.92 -4.60
C ALA A 115 10.16 12.98 -3.92
N LEU A 116 10.28 13.06 -2.59
CA LEU A 116 11.12 12.16 -1.81
C LEU A 116 10.62 10.71 -1.87
N LEU A 117 9.31 10.49 -1.77
CA LEU A 117 8.71 9.16 -1.88
C LEU A 117 8.90 8.56 -3.27
N VAL A 118 8.65 9.33 -4.33
CA VAL A 118 8.79 8.90 -5.73
C VAL A 118 10.24 8.51 -6.03
N SER A 119 11.20 9.35 -5.64
CA SER A 119 12.63 9.07 -5.84
C SER A 119 13.11 7.86 -5.05
N ASN A 120 12.60 7.64 -3.83
CA ASN A 120 12.96 6.48 -3.04
C ASN A 120 12.28 5.20 -3.51
N LEU A 121 11.04 5.24 -3.99
CA LEU A 121 10.34 4.03 -4.42
C LEU A 121 10.74 3.54 -5.81
N GLY A 122 11.23 4.41 -6.69
CA GLY A 122 11.74 4.00 -8.00
C GLY A 122 12.95 3.06 -7.91
N GLY A 123 13.06 2.16 -8.87
CA GLY A 123 14.26 1.33 -9.10
C GLY A 123 14.03 -0.17 -8.95
N ARG A 124 15.13 -0.90 -8.77
CA ARG A 124 15.14 -2.35 -8.55
C ARG A 124 15.11 -2.66 -7.05
N TYR A 125 14.52 -3.79 -6.72
CA TYR A 125 14.41 -4.32 -5.35
C TYR A 125 15.00 -5.72 -5.29
N ASP A 126 15.45 -6.10 -4.10
CA ASP A 126 15.93 -7.45 -3.85
C ASP A 126 14.81 -8.48 -4.00
N ASP A 127 15.17 -9.61 -4.59
CA ASP A 127 14.28 -10.73 -4.81
C ASP A 127 13.71 -11.27 -3.48
N ILE A 128 12.53 -11.88 -3.56
CA ILE A 128 11.87 -12.52 -2.43
C ILE A 128 11.08 -13.70 -2.95
N ALA A 129 11.56 -14.92 -2.70
CA ALA A 129 10.89 -16.13 -3.17
C ALA A 129 9.38 -16.12 -2.84
N PRO A 130 8.50 -16.45 -3.81
CA PRO A 130 8.77 -16.95 -5.17
C PRO A 130 8.92 -15.86 -6.25
N LEU A 131 9.12 -14.60 -5.86
CA LEU A 131 9.24 -13.44 -6.75
C LEU A 131 10.69 -13.07 -7.01
N SER A 132 11.00 -12.74 -8.26
CA SER A 132 12.29 -12.20 -8.67
C SER A 132 12.15 -11.03 -9.64
N ASN A 133 13.25 -10.31 -9.86
CA ASN A 133 13.35 -9.18 -10.77
C ASN A 133 12.30 -8.09 -10.49
N ILE A 134 12.12 -7.75 -9.21
CA ILE A 134 11.15 -6.75 -8.77
C ILE A 134 11.64 -5.37 -9.20
N ARG A 135 10.85 -4.70 -10.04
CA ARG A 135 11.15 -3.36 -10.56
C ARG A 135 9.95 -2.44 -10.39
N VAL A 136 10.22 -1.23 -9.90
CA VAL A 136 9.22 -0.17 -9.73
C VAL A 136 9.62 1.03 -10.56
N LEU A 137 8.68 1.53 -11.35
CA LEU A 137 8.85 2.74 -12.16
C LEU A 137 7.75 3.75 -11.78
N PRO A 138 8.11 5.01 -11.50
CA PRO A 138 7.11 6.05 -11.31
C PRO A 138 6.37 6.33 -12.61
N GLU A 139 5.07 6.56 -12.52
CA GLU A 139 4.21 6.77 -13.69
C GLU A 139 3.61 8.18 -13.70
N ALA A 140 2.74 8.50 -12.75
CA ALA A 140 2.07 9.79 -12.69
C ALA A 140 1.58 10.14 -11.30
N GLU A 141 1.46 11.43 -11.01
CA GLU A 141 0.66 11.90 -9.88
C GLU A 141 -0.81 11.65 -10.16
N ALA A 142 -1.52 11.06 -9.18
CA ALA A 142 -2.95 10.84 -9.32
C ALA A 142 -3.70 12.15 -9.07
N ILE A 143 -4.74 12.40 -9.87
CA ILE A 143 -5.56 13.61 -9.73
C ILE A 143 -6.15 13.66 -8.32
N ARG A 144 -5.84 14.74 -7.57
CA ARG A 144 -6.42 15.00 -6.26
C ARG A 144 -7.92 15.23 -6.41
N GLY A 145 -8.70 14.49 -5.63
CA GLY A 145 -10.15 14.57 -5.66
C GLY A 145 -10.81 13.46 -4.84
N PRO A 146 -12.11 13.59 -4.56
CA PRO A 146 -12.89 12.58 -3.83
C PRO A 146 -12.88 11.20 -4.53
N GLU A 147 -12.64 11.17 -5.84
CA GLU A 147 -12.59 9.95 -6.65
C GLU A 147 -11.47 8.99 -6.19
N LEU A 148 -10.38 9.51 -5.62
CA LEU A 148 -9.32 8.69 -5.02
C LEU A 148 -9.84 7.78 -3.90
N PHE A 149 -10.92 8.22 -3.26
CA PHE A 149 -11.49 7.58 -2.10
C PHE A 149 -12.89 7.03 -2.34
N GLY A 150 -13.43 7.15 -3.55
CA GLY A 150 -14.83 6.79 -3.87
C GLY A 150 -15.20 5.32 -3.62
N LYS A 151 -14.22 4.44 -3.45
CA LYS A 151 -14.44 3.03 -3.07
C LYS A 151 -14.54 2.81 -1.56
N TYR A 152 -14.36 3.85 -0.75
CA TYR A 152 -14.46 3.83 0.70
C TYR A 152 -15.59 4.76 1.13
N THR A 153 -16.25 4.41 2.24
CA THR A 153 -17.32 5.22 2.84
C THR A 153 -16.70 6.12 3.89
N TYR A 154 -15.98 7.14 3.41
CA TYR A 154 -15.65 8.28 4.23
C TYR A 154 -16.90 9.12 4.39
N ASP A 155 -17.19 9.51 5.63
CA ASP A 155 -18.36 10.31 5.93
C ASP A 155 -18.04 11.76 5.55
N GLU A 156 -18.44 12.24 4.38
CA GLU A 156 -18.10 13.61 3.94
C GLU A 156 -18.69 14.69 4.86
N ALA A 157 -19.78 14.38 5.56
CA ALA A 157 -20.46 15.30 6.47
C ALA A 157 -19.88 15.31 7.89
N GLU A 158 -19.40 14.17 8.41
CA GLU A 158 -18.81 14.07 9.75
C GLU A 158 -17.28 14.07 9.75
N ASN A 159 -16.65 13.60 8.67
CA ASN A 159 -15.21 13.50 8.55
C ASN A 159 -14.69 14.43 7.46
N GLN A 160 -14.33 15.63 7.91
CA GLN A 160 -13.53 16.62 7.19
C GLN A 160 -12.09 16.12 6.89
N PHE A 161 -11.89 14.88 6.43
CA PHE A 161 -10.56 14.32 6.10
C PHE A 161 -9.91 15.01 4.89
N LEU A 162 -10.66 15.84 4.16
CA LEU A 162 -10.18 16.73 3.10
C LEU A 162 -9.95 18.17 3.61
N MET A 163 -10.05 18.40 4.93
CA MET A 163 -9.76 19.69 5.57
C MET A 163 -8.57 19.55 6.52
N LEU A 164 -7.98 20.70 6.86
CA LEU A 164 -6.92 20.78 7.86
C LEU A 164 -7.34 20.05 9.15
N PRO A 165 -6.43 19.29 9.80
CA PRO A 165 -4.98 19.27 9.57
C PRO A 165 -4.48 18.14 8.67
N PHE A 166 -5.35 17.43 7.96
CA PHE A 166 -4.92 16.32 7.12
C PHE A 166 -4.73 16.77 5.67
N ASP A 167 -3.57 16.46 5.12
CA ASP A 167 -3.30 16.58 3.69
C ASP A 167 -3.03 15.19 3.11
N TYR A 168 -3.23 15.02 1.81
CA TYR A 168 -3.06 13.73 1.16
C TYR A 168 -2.59 13.88 -0.28
N PHE A 169 -1.88 12.87 -0.76
CA PHE A 169 -1.57 12.77 -2.18
C PHE A 169 -1.53 11.29 -2.57
N ALA A 170 -1.60 11.05 -3.86
CA ALA A 170 -1.45 9.72 -4.41
C ALA A 170 -0.57 9.76 -5.65
N PHE A 171 0.27 8.75 -5.81
CA PHE A 171 1.18 8.62 -6.94
C PHE A 171 1.15 7.19 -7.47
N ASP A 172 1.02 7.07 -8.79
CA ASP A 172 0.89 5.81 -9.48
C ASP A 172 2.28 5.30 -9.92
N PHE A 173 2.49 4.00 -9.75
CA PHE A 173 3.71 3.29 -10.07
C PHE A 173 3.39 2.05 -10.89
N THR A 174 4.17 1.82 -11.94
CA THR A 174 4.24 0.52 -12.59
C THR A 174 5.19 -0.38 -11.80
N LEU A 175 4.68 -1.50 -11.29
CA LEU A 175 5.45 -2.56 -10.64
C LEU A 175 5.49 -3.79 -11.55
N SER A 176 6.67 -4.28 -11.87
CA SER A 176 6.84 -5.57 -12.54
C SER A 176 7.67 -6.54 -11.73
N TYR A 177 7.36 -7.82 -11.83
CA TYR A 177 8.09 -8.91 -11.18
C TYR A 177 7.87 -10.22 -11.94
N VAL A 178 8.76 -11.18 -11.73
CA VAL A 178 8.66 -12.54 -12.27
C VAL A 178 8.28 -13.49 -11.13
N LEU A 179 7.21 -14.25 -11.34
CA LEU A 179 6.81 -15.35 -10.48
C LEU A 179 7.46 -16.64 -10.97
N GLN A 180 8.19 -17.32 -10.09
CA GLN A 180 8.74 -18.65 -10.36
C GLN A 180 7.75 -19.73 -9.96
N SER A 181 7.47 -20.67 -10.87
CA SER A 181 6.46 -21.74 -10.66
C SER A 181 7.00 -22.90 -9.84
N ASP A 182 8.32 -23.08 -9.83
CA ASP A 182 8.98 -24.27 -9.29
C ASP A 182 9.32 -24.13 -7.79
N CYS A 183 8.80 -23.11 -7.10
CA CYS A 183 9.08 -22.86 -5.70
C CYS A 183 7.92 -23.39 -4.82
N PRO A 184 8.09 -24.49 -4.07
CA PRO A 184 7.09 -24.93 -3.12
C PRO A 184 6.94 -23.87 -2.02
N LEU A 185 5.72 -23.33 -1.87
CA LEU A 185 5.40 -22.46 -0.73
C LEU A 185 5.40 -23.33 0.54
N GLU A 186 6.45 -23.23 1.35
CA GLU A 186 6.62 -23.99 2.61
C GLU A 186 5.47 -23.80 3.62
N SER A 187 4.57 -22.82 3.42
CA SER A 187 3.59 -22.41 4.44
C SER A 187 2.11 -22.67 4.10
N VAL A 188 1.80 -23.45 3.06
CA VAL A 188 0.39 -23.87 2.80
C VAL A 188 0.06 -25.22 3.43
N LEU A 189 1.07 -25.97 3.90
CA LEU A 189 0.84 -27.21 4.64
C LEU A 189 0.47 -26.89 6.09
N GLN A 190 -0.59 -27.53 6.57
CA GLN A 190 -1.09 -27.44 7.95
C GLN A 190 0.06 -27.43 8.97
N LYS A 191 -0.05 -26.57 10.00
CA LYS A 191 0.77 -26.66 11.21
C LYS A 191 0.77 -28.12 11.68
N GLY A 192 1.91 -28.82 11.53
CA GLY A 192 2.05 -30.20 12.00
C GLY A 192 2.93 -31.12 11.17
N VAL A 193 3.36 -30.73 9.96
CA VAL A 193 4.39 -31.51 9.25
C VAL A 193 5.74 -30.85 9.49
N GLN A 194 6.50 -31.42 10.43
CA GLN A 194 7.94 -31.20 10.52
C GLN A 194 8.60 -31.91 9.34
N CYS A 195 9.39 -31.18 8.55
CA CYS A 195 10.45 -31.79 7.75
C CYS A 195 11.61 -32.18 8.66
#